data_AF-A0AAN7VSL3-F1
#
_entry.id   AF-A0AAN7VSL3-F1
#
_cell.length_a   1.000
_cell.length_b   1.000
_cell.length_c   1.000
_cell.angle_alpha   90.00
_cell.angle_beta   90.00
_cell.angle_gamma   90.00
#
_symmetry.space_group_name_H-M   'P 1'
#
loop_
_entity.id
_entity.type
_entity.pdbx_description
1 polymer ?
#
loop_
_entity_poly.entity_id
_entity_poly.type
_entity_poly.pdbx_seq_one_letter_code
_entity_poly.pdbx_strand_id
1 'polypeptide(L)'
;MPTLDASQLLQSPSDLDRPWVHHLNGDTSWLIQIPRKDGSSRAFFNLLLDPWFDGVEVAMHRFLHEQEHLIPSAVKVIAELEEFLIQTEAIAQRLRGGFATPDNNSAPASLLDAVVVTLDASDHCHKETLLEIHPSVPAYGLKRSAKLMSCFHHFDKVHTVPFYSSGSRWQDASISVGSSGITLSGLQTPNDYSTLFYGCVVAFPNAQSNSVDLDQSNGELSIPSTEAIVYLPHGIRPAYLAHLATAKPAIRYVALIQGLNIANFGIKFGGWNFDSTLGAYEAFETRRLLDAKYWQVLYV
;
A
#
# COMPACT_ATOMS: atom_id res chain seq x y z
N MET A 1 19.03 -4.74 4.09
CA MET A 1 18.02 -4.15 4.99
C MET A 1 18.22 -4.71 6.39
N PRO A 2 18.01 -3.95 7.46
CA PRO A 2 17.83 -4.56 8.78
C PRO A 2 16.61 -5.47 8.78
N THR A 3 16.66 -6.58 9.53
CA THR A 3 15.51 -7.44 9.82
C THR A 3 14.40 -6.63 10.49
N LEU A 4 13.13 -6.98 10.24
CA LEU A 4 12.02 -6.35 10.95
C LEU A 4 12.14 -6.67 12.46
N ASP A 5 12.20 -5.64 13.29
CA ASP A 5 12.28 -5.76 14.74
C ASP A 5 11.21 -4.91 15.41
N ALA A 6 10.14 -5.57 15.87
CA ALA A 6 9.00 -4.91 16.49
C ALA A 6 9.37 -4.14 17.76
N SER A 7 10.44 -4.56 18.46
CA SER A 7 10.88 -3.92 19.71
C SER A 7 11.53 -2.56 19.50
N GLN A 8 12.09 -2.32 18.31
CA GLN A 8 12.65 -1.01 17.94
C GLN A 8 11.57 -0.03 17.49
N LEU A 9 10.46 -0.55 16.95
CA LEU A 9 9.36 0.25 16.39
C LEU A 9 8.42 0.79 17.46
N LEU A 10 7.99 -0.08 18.39
CA LEU A 10 7.00 0.27 19.40
C LEU A 10 7.65 0.44 20.77
N GLN A 11 7.98 1.69 21.13
CA GLN A 11 8.68 2.03 22.37
C GLN A 11 7.78 2.71 23.40
N SER A 12 6.68 3.30 22.95
CA SER A 12 5.78 4.12 23.75
C SER A 12 4.31 3.93 23.34
N PRO A 13 3.34 4.21 24.23
CA PRO A 13 1.92 4.11 23.88
C PRO A 13 1.52 5.00 22.69
N SER A 14 2.15 6.16 22.52
CA SER A 14 1.88 7.07 21.39
C SER A 14 2.25 6.49 20.03
N ASP A 15 3.11 5.47 19.99
CA ASP A 15 3.48 4.78 18.75
C ASP A 15 2.31 3.96 18.18
N LEU A 16 1.29 3.69 18.99
CA LEU A 16 0.07 2.98 18.60
C LEU A 16 -0.98 3.88 17.94
N ASP A 17 -0.77 5.21 17.96
CA ASP A 17 -1.73 6.19 17.44
C ASP A 17 -1.44 6.61 15.99
N ARG A 18 -0.35 6.09 15.39
CA ARG A 18 0.11 6.46 14.05
C ARG A 18 0.33 5.26 13.14
N PRO A 19 0.12 5.44 11.82
CA PRO A 19 0.40 4.39 10.86
C PRO A 19 1.90 4.17 10.72
N TRP A 20 2.29 2.90 10.58
CA TRP A 20 3.64 2.47 10.25
C TRP A 20 3.69 1.97 8.82
N VAL A 21 4.76 2.33 8.11
CA VAL A 21 5.01 1.93 6.72
C VAL A 21 6.38 1.29 6.67
N HIS A 22 6.42 -0.01 6.44
CA HIS A 22 7.66 -0.81 6.43
C HIS A 22 8.03 -1.13 4.99
N HIS A 23 9.26 -0.78 4.59
CA HIS A 23 9.82 -1.20 3.32
C HIS A 23 10.37 -2.62 3.46
N LEU A 24 9.73 -3.59 2.80
CA LEU A 24 10.07 -5.00 2.98
C LEU A 24 11.22 -5.44 2.08
N ASN A 25 11.43 -4.83 0.92
CA ASN A 25 12.57 -5.11 0.04
C ASN A 25 13.11 -3.79 -0.53
N GLY A 26 13.95 -3.81 -1.58
CA GLY A 26 14.41 -2.58 -2.24
C GLY A 26 13.45 -2.02 -3.28
N ASP A 27 12.38 -2.78 -3.58
CA ASP A 27 11.64 -2.72 -4.82
C ASP A 27 10.20 -2.22 -4.57
N THR A 28 9.24 -3.12 -4.41
CA THR A 28 7.81 -2.83 -4.53
C THR A 28 6.98 -3.26 -3.33
N SER A 29 7.57 -3.95 -2.33
CA SER A 29 6.80 -4.59 -1.25
C SER A 29 6.77 -3.80 0.05
N TRP A 30 5.56 -3.55 0.55
CA TRP A 30 5.32 -2.73 1.74
C TRP A 30 4.35 -3.40 2.71
N LEU A 31 4.65 -3.33 4.00
CA LEU A 31 3.65 -3.57 5.05
C LEU A 31 3.18 -2.21 5.59
N ILE A 32 1.88 -1.97 5.57
CA ILE A 32 1.26 -0.80 6.17
C ILE A 32 0.44 -1.25 7.39
N GLN A 33 0.78 -0.73 8.57
CA GLN A 33 0.05 -1.00 9.80
C GLN A 33 -0.72 0.26 10.23
N ILE A 34 -2.04 0.21 10.13
CA ILE A 34 -2.92 1.36 10.43
C ILE A 34 -3.58 1.12 11.79
N PRO A 35 -3.50 2.06 12.75
CA PRO A 35 -4.15 1.92 14.04
C PRO A 35 -5.64 1.61 13.92
N ARG A 36 -6.10 0.56 14.60
CA ARG A 36 -7.52 0.18 14.59
C ARG A 36 -8.34 1.10 15.49
N LYS A 37 -9.54 1.44 15.01
CA LYS A 37 -10.56 2.19 15.76
C LYS A 37 -11.92 1.48 15.82
N ASP A 38 -11.99 0.25 15.30
CA ASP A 38 -13.22 -0.52 15.16
C ASP A 38 -13.56 -1.38 16.39
N GLY A 39 -12.96 -1.08 17.55
CA GLY A 39 -13.16 -1.83 18.79
C GLY A 39 -12.53 -3.22 18.79
N SER A 40 -11.75 -3.57 17.76
CA SER A 40 -10.96 -4.80 17.73
C SER A 40 -9.97 -4.87 18.89
N SER A 41 -9.69 -6.09 19.37
CA SER A 41 -8.64 -6.36 20.35
C SER A 41 -7.23 -6.20 19.78
N ARG A 42 -7.10 -6.19 18.45
CA ARG A 42 -5.84 -5.96 17.74
C ARG A 42 -5.50 -4.48 17.66
N ALA A 43 -4.22 -4.15 17.78
CA ALA A 43 -3.74 -2.78 17.73
C ALA A 43 -3.77 -2.21 16.30
N PHE A 44 -3.42 -3.03 15.31
CA PHE A 44 -3.25 -2.58 13.93
C PHE A 44 -4.10 -3.37 12.93
N PHE A 45 -4.53 -2.66 11.89
CA PHE A 45 -4.95 -3.23 10.63
C PHE A 45 -3.70 -3.38 9.76
N ASN A 46 -3.35 -4.61 9.38
CA ASN A 46 -2.14 -4.94 8.65
C ASN A 46 -2.48 -5.16 7.16
N LEU A 47 -2.00 -4.27 6.31
CA LEU A 47 -2.17 -4.30 4.86
C LEU A 47 -0.83 -4.58 4.19
N LEU A 48 -0.77 -5.64 3.40
CA LEU A 48 0.40 -5.98 2.57
C LEU A 48 0.20 -5.45 1.15
N LEU A 49 1.17 -4.72 0.61
CA LEU A 49 1.10 -4.05 -0.68
C LEU A 49 2.20 -4.58 -1.61
N ASP A 50 1.80 -5.01 -2.81
CA ASP A 50 2.64 -5.53 -3.90
C ASP A 50 3.73 -6.50 -3.42
N PRO A 51 3.35 -7.66 -2.84
CA PRO A 51 4.31 -8.56 -2.20
C PRO A 51 5.13 -9.41 -3.19
N TRP A 52 6.45 -9.29 -3.10
CA TRP A 52 7.47 -10.08 -3.80
C TRP A 52 8.68 -10.26 -2.85
N PHE A 53 8.77 -11.39 -2.15
CA PHE A 53 9.74 -11.55 -1.05
C PHE A 53 11.01 -12.31 -1.44
N ASP A 54 10.87 -13.21 -2.41
CA ASP A 54 11.94 -14.03 -2.93
C ASP A 54 11.60 -14.49 -4.35
N GLY A 55 12.57 -15.13 -5.02
CA GLY A 55 12.43 -15.54 -6.40
C GLY A 55 12.78 -14.46 -7.41
N VAL A 56 12.58 -14.76 -8.69
CA VAL A 56 12.91 -13.87 -9.81
C VAL A 56 11.64 -13.43 -10.53
N GLU A 57 11.64 -12.18 -10.97
CA GLU A 57 10.65 -11.61 -11.89
C GLU A 57 10.95 -12.09 -13.31
N VAL A 58 9.93 -12.44 -14.10
CA VAL A 58 10.09 -12.71 -15.54
C VAL A 58 8.94 -12.09 -16.34
N ALA A 59 9.14 -10.88 -16.86
CA ALA A 59 8.10 -10.10 -17.56
C ALA A 59 7.69 -10.62 -18.95
N MET A 60 8.52 -11.44 -19.62
CA MET A 60 8.21 -12.01 -20.95
C MET A 60 8.69 -13.46 -21.10
N HIS A 61 10.01 -13.63 -21.16
CA HIS A 61 10.73 -14.88 -21.23
C HIS A 61 12.08 -14.64 -20.56
N ARG A 62 12.62 -15.63 -19.84
CA ARG A 62 13.88 -15.54 -19.06
C ARG A 62 15.09 -15.00 -19.85
N PHE A 63 15.06 -15.09 -21.17
CA PHE A 63 16.14 -14.60 -22.05
C PHE A 63 16.02 -13.12 -22.44
N LEU A 64 14.87 -12.48 -22.15
CA LEU A 64 14.57 -11.09 -22.53
C LEU A 64 14.50 -10.17 -21.30
N HIS A 65 13.98 -10.67 -20.18
CA HIS A 65 13.88 -9.91 -18.94
C HIS A 65 13.79 -10.86 -17.75
N GLU A 66 14.73 -10.73 -16.83
CA GLU A 66 14.71 -11.35 -15.50
C GLU A 66 15.16 -10.27 -14.52
N GLN A 67 14.39 -10.04 -13.46
CA GLN A 67 14.82 -9.19 -12.35
C GLN A 67 14.98 -10.02 -11.09
N GLU A 68 16.00 -9.69 -10.33
CA GLU A 68 16.29 -10.27 -9.03
C GLU A 68 16.49 -9.13 -8.03
N HIS A 69 16.15 -9.39 -6.76
CA HIS A 69 16.31 -8.40 -5.71
C HIS A 69 17.78 -7.97 -5.56
N LEU A 70 18.08 -6.69 -5.78
CA LEU A 70 19.41 -6.14 -5.47
C LEU A 70 19.69 -6.18 -3.97
N ILE A 71 18.65 -5.94 -3.17
CA ILE A 71 18.69 -5.99 -1.71
C ILE A 71 17.70 -7.07 -1.26
N PRO A 72 18.16 -8.11 -0.55
CA PRO A 72 17.26 -9.14 -0.05
C PRO A 72 16.12 -8.55 0.77
N SER A 73 14.92 -9.10 0.59
CA SER A 73 13.78 -8.76 1.41
C SER A 73 14.06 -9.02 2.90
N ALA A 74 13.53 -8.15 3.76
CA ALA A 74 13.59 -8.23 5.21
C ALA A 74 12.83 -9.45 5.77
N VAL A 75 11.91 -10.00 4.98
CA VAL A 75 11.23 -11.28 5.21
C VAL A 75 11.26 -12.08 3.91
N LYS A 76 11.44 -13.40 3.98
CA LYS A 76 11.56 -14.26 2.80
C LYS A 76 10.29 -15.03 2.46
N VAL A 77 9.43 -15.21 3.45
CA VAL A 77 8.16 -15.96 3.34
C VAL A 77 7.08 -15.27 4.19
N ILE A 78 5.81 -15.52 3.89
CA ILE A 78 4.68 -14.94 4.65
C ILE A 78 4.71 -15.39 6.12
N ALA A 79 5.21 -16.58 6.42
CA ALA A 79 5.33 -17.05 7.81
C ALA A 79 6.21 -16.13 8.69
N GLU A 80 7.33 -15.62 8.15
CA GLU A 80 8.21 -14.69 8.88
C GLU A 80 7.52 -13.33 9.09
N LEU A 81 6.71 -12.88 8.12
CA LEU A 81 5.90 -11.68 8.27
C LEU A 81 4.85 -11.85 9.37
N GLU A 82 4.15 -12.98 9.41
CA GLU A 82 3.16 -13.28 10.45
C GLU A 82 3.81 -13.33 11.84
N GLU A 83 5.01 -13.90 11.98
CA GLU A 83 5.77 -13.86 13.23
C GLU A 83 6.05 -12.42 13.69
N PHE A 84 6.45 -11.54 12.77
CA PHE A 84 6.62 -10.12 13.05
C PHE A 84 5.31 -9.44 13.49
N LEU A 85 4.17 -9.76 12.84
CA LEU A 85 2.87 -9.24 13.24
C LEU A 85 2.46 -9.72 14.64
N ILE A 86 2.72 -10.98 14.98
CA ILE A 86 2.48 -11.55 16.31
C ILE A 86 3.29 -10.78 17.37
N GLN A 87 4.57 -10.54 17.11
CA GLN A 87 5.43 -9.78 18.03
C GLN A 87 4.94 -8.35 18.21
N THR A 88 4.53 -7.70 17.11
CA THR A 88 4.01 -6.33 17.13
C THR A 88 2.73 -6.23 17.98
N GLU A 89 1.78 -7.15 17.80
CA GLU A 89 0.56 -7.19 18.62
C GLU A 89 0.87 -7.47 20.10
N ALA A 90 1.81 -8.38 20.39
CA ALA A 90 2.22 -8.67 21.77
C ALA A 90 2.84 -7.45 22.47
N ILE A 91 3.67 -6.67 21.77
CA ILE A 91 4.25 -5.42 22.32
C ILE A 91 3.18 -4.36 22.49
N ALA A 92 2.30 -4.19 21.51
CA ALA A 92 1.20 -3.22 21.58
C ALA A 92 0.26 -3.49 22.76
N GLN A 93 -0.06 -4.76 23.03
CA GLN A 93 -0.86 -5.16 24.20
C GLN A 93 -0.17 -4.78 25.52
N ARG A 94 1.14 -5.01 25.65
CA ARG A 94 1.92 -4.61 26.82
C ARG A 94 1.93 -3.09 27.01
N LEU A 95 2.10 -2.32 25.94
CA LEU A 95 2.08 -0.85 25.97
C LEU A 95 0.70 -0.30 26.38
N ARG A 96 -0.38 -1.00 26.07
CA ARG A 96 -1.75 -0.67 26.53
C ARG A 96 -2.03 -1.11 27.98
N GLY A 97 -1.05 -1.67 28.69
CA GLY A 97 -1.23 -2.20 30.04
C GLY A 97 -2.02 -3.51 30.10
N GLY A 98 -2.23 -4.17 28.97
CA GLY A 98 -2.88 -5.47 28.89
C GLY A 98 -1.91 -6.59 29.25
N PHE A 99 -2.30 -7.43 30.21
CA PHE A 99 -1.60 -8.68 30.56
C PHE A 99 -2.26 -9.91 29.93
N ALA A 100 -3.17 -9.73 28.97
CA ALA A 100 -3.95 -10.82 28.43
C ALA A 100 -3.05 -11.81 27.69
N THR A 101 -3.01 -13.04 28.20
CA THR A 101 -2.60 -14.21 27.41
C THR A 101 -3.56 -14.34 26.23
N PRO A 102 -3.08 -14.53 24.99
CA PRO A 102 -3.95 -14.81 23.86
C PRO A 102 -4.83 -16.02 24.17
N ASP A 103 -6.15 -15.89 24.02
CA ASP A 103 -7.02 -17.05 24.03
C ASP A 103 -6.76 -17.82 22.73
N ASN A 104 -5.92 -18.86 22.81
CA ASN A 104 -5.48 -19.67 21.67
C ASN A 104 -6.64 -20.28 20.87
N ASN A 105 -7.86 -20.34 21.42
CA ASN A 105 -9.02 -20.91 20.73
C ASN A 105 -9.77 -19.90 19.84
N SER A 106 -9.35 -18.64 19.79
CA SER A 106 -9.99 -17.57 19.02
C SER A 106 -9.04 -16.73 18.17
N ALA A 107 -7.75 -17.11 18.13
CA ALA A 107 -6.76 -16.43 17.30
C ALA A 107 -7.13 -16.57 15.81
N PRO A 108 -7.09 -15.47 15.03
CA PRO A 108 -7.34 -15.56 13.60
C PRO A 108 -6.26 -16.40 12.93
N ALA A 109 -6.61 -17.06 11.81
CA ALA A 109 -5.67 -17.88 11.04
C ALA A 109 -4.52 -17.06 10.41
N SER A 110 -4.67 -15.74 10.33
CA SER A 110 -3.67 -14.79 9.83
C SER A 110 -3.88 -13.43 10.52
N LEU A 111 -2.80 -12.72 10.80
CA LEU A 111 -2.83 -11.34 11.27
C LEU A 111 -2.77 -10.32 10.11
N LEU A 112 -2.59 -10.76 8.87
CA LEU A 112 -2.84 -9.93 7.70
C LEU A 112 -4.34 -9.72 7.51
N ASP A 113 -4.75 -8.46 7.37
CA ASP A 113 -6.16 -8.11 7.17
C ASP A 113 -6.51 -7.93 5.68
N ALA A 114 -5.53 -7.60 4.85
CA ALA A 114 -5.69 -7.45 3.40
C ALA A 114 -4.35 -7.55 2.67
N VAL A 115 -4.43 -8.02 1.42
CA VAL A 115 -3.35 -7.86 0.44
C VAL A 115 -3.84 -6.99 -0.72
N VAL A 116 -3.02 -6.04 -1.15
CA VAL A 116 -3.30 -5.13 -2.26
C VAL A 116 -2.23 -5.31 -3.32
N VAL A 117 -2.64 -5.48 -4.57
CA VAL A 117 -1.74 -5.63 -5.73
C VAL A 117 -2.09 -4.62 -6.82
N THR A 118 -1.20 -3.70 -7.13
CA THR A 118 -1.49 -2.61 -8.07
C THR A 118 -1.26 -3.00 -9.53
N LEU A 119 -0.21 -3.76 -9.86
CA LEU A 119 0.11 -4.20 -11.22
C LEU A 119 0.03 -5.71 -11.40
N ASP A 120 -0.19 -6.19 -12.62
CA ASP A 120 -0.13 -7.61 -12.98
C ASP A 120 1.27 -8.11 -13.36
N ALA A 121 2.29 -7.24 -13.30
CA ALA A 121 3.69 -7.61 -13.44
C ALA A 121 4.17 -8.45 -12.25
N SER A 122 5.13 -9.35 -12.47
CA SER A 122 5.47 -10.41 -11.49
C SER A 122 6.26 -9.90 -10.27
N ASP A 123 6.88 -8.74 -10.38
CA ASP A 123 7.49 -7.96 -9.30
C ASP A 123 6.46 -7.24 -8.41
N HIS A 124 5.17 -7.30 -8.74
CA HIS A 124 4.06 -6.77 -7.93
C HIS A 124 3.06 -7.86 -7.56
N CYS A 125 2.67 -8.67 -8.54
CA CYS A 125 1.72 -9.79 -8.43
C CYS A 125 2.47 -11.13 -8.40
N HIS A 126 3.44 -11.24 -7.49
CA HIS A 126 4.29 -12.43 -7.41
C HIS A 126 3.50 -13.64 -6.93
N LYS A 127 3.30 -14.63 -7.81
CA LYS A 127 2.39 -15.75 -7.56
C LYS A 127 2.83 -16.56 -6.35
N GLU A 128 4.11 -16.91 -6.26
CA GLU A 128 4.66 -17.75 -5.22
C GLU A 128 4.45 -17.11 -3.84
N THR A 129 4.75 -15.81 -3.69
CA THR A 129 4.48 -15.08 -2.44
C THR A 129 2.98 -15.03 -2.12
N LEU A 130 2.14 -14.75 -3.12
CA LEU A 130 0.69 -14.62 -2.92
C LEU A 130 0.03 -15.94 -2.52
N LEU A 131 0.55 -17.09 -2.99
CA LEU A 131 0.06 -18.42 -2.62
C LEU A 131 0.42 -18.83 -1.18
N GLU A 132 1.36 -18.16 -0.53
CA GLU A 132 1.67 -18.39 0.89
C GLU A 132 0.70 -17.67 1.84
N ILE A 133 -0.01 -16.64 1.36
CA ILE A 133 -0.98 -15.89 2.17
C ILE A 133 -2.16 -16.79 2.51
N HIS A 134 -2.69 -16.71 3.74
CA HIS A 134 -3.87 -17.51 4.08
C HIS A 134 -5.07 -17.17 3.16
N PRO A 135 -5.77 -18.17 2.57
CA PRO A 135 -6.86 -17.96 1.58
C PRO A 135 -7.99 -17.02 2.02
N SER A 136 -8.24 -16.94 3.33
CA SER A 136 -9.30 -16.09 3.88
C SER A 136 -8.94 -14.60 3.92
N VAL A 137 -7.67 -14.23 3.72
CA VAL A 137 -7.25 -12.83 3.64
C VAL A 137 -7.79 -12.26 2.33
N PRO A 138 -8.64 -11.22 2.36
CA PRO A 138 -9.19 -10.64 1.15
C PRO A 138 -8.09 -9.98 0.31
N ALA A 139 -8.06 -10.33 -0.97
CA ALA A 139 -7.15 -9.74 -1.95
C ALA A 139 -7.83 -8.62 -2.73
N TYR A 140 -7.12 -7.52 -2.95
CA TYR A 140 -7.60 -6.35 -3.68
C TYR A 140 -6.63 -6.06 -4.80
N GLY A 141 -7.13 -5.91 -6.02
CA GLY A 141 -6.29 -5.53 -7.15
C GLY A 141 -6.93 -4.49 -8.02
N LEU A 142 -6.12 -3.77 -8.78
CA LEU A 142 -6.61 -3.05 -9.95
C LEU A 142 -7.08 -4.07 -11.00
N LYS A 143 -7.79 -3.59 -12.04
CA LYS A 143 -8.55 -4.45 -12.96
C LYS A 143 -7.77 -5.68 -13.49
N ARG A 144 -6.49 -5.52 -13.82
CA ARG A 144 -5.66 -6.62 -14.35
C ARG A 144 -5.09 -7.52 -13.27
N SER A 145 -4.53 -6.96 -12.20
CA SER A 145 -3.98 -7.73 -11.08
C SER A 145 -5.07 -8.52 -10.35
N ALA A 146 -6.26 -7.95 -10.14
CA ALA A 146 -7.41 -8.66 -9.57
C ALA A 146 -7.82 -9.86 -10.43
N LYS A 147 -7.85 -9.69 -11.76
CA LYS A 147 -8.12 -10.79 -12.69
C LYS A 147 -7.05 -11.88 -12.60
N LEU A 148 -5.77 -11.50 -12.56
CA LEU A 148 -4.65 -12.44 -12.45
C LEU A 148 -4.69 -13.22 -11.13
N MET A 149 -4.85 -12.53 -9.99
CA MET A 149 -4.99 -13.16 -8.68
C MET A 149 -6.18 -14.14 -8.63
N SER A 150 -7.30 -13.80 -9.28
CA SER A 150 -8.46 -14.70 -9.37
C SER A 150 -8.13 -16.01 -10.10
N CYS A 151 -7.26 -15.95 -11.12
CA CYS A 151 -6.79 -17.14 -11.85
C CYS A 151 -5.83 -18.02 -11.02
N PHE A 152 -5.31 -17.54 -9.90
CA PHE A 152 -4.51 -18.37 -9.01
C PHE A 152 -5.36 -19.36 -8.21
N HIS A 153 -6.68 -19.15 -8.14
CA HIS A 153 -7.64 -20.02 -7.44
C HIS A 153 -7.26 -20.27 -5.97
N HIS A 154 -6.73 -19.24 -5.32
CA HIS A 154 -6.19 -19.32 -3.97
C HIS A 154 -7.02 -18.55 -2.95
N PHE A 155 -7.29 -17.27 -3.19
CA PHE A 155 -8.05 -16.42 -2.27
C PHE A 155 -9.56 -16.71 -2.35
N ASP A 156 -10.21 -16.75 -1.20
CA ASP A 156 -11.67 -16.87 -1.09
C ASP A 156 -12.39 -15.65 -1.71
N LYS A 157 -11.75 -14.48 -1.61
CA LYS A 157 -12.27 -13.20 -2.11
C LYS A 157 -11.18 -12.39 -2.80
N VAL A 158 -11.44 -12.06 -4.06
CA VAL A 158 -10.65 -11.10 -4.83
C VAL A 158 -11.56 -9.95 -5.25
N HIS A 159 -11.15 -8.72 -4.93
CA HIS A 159 -11.91 -7.50 -5.20
C HIS A 159 -11.18 -6.65 -6.24
N THR A 160 -11.94 -6.14 -7.22
CA THR A 160 -11.44 -5.12 -8.14
C THR A 160 -11.62 -3.74 -7.52
N VAL A 161 -10.52 -3.01 -7.31
CA VAL A 161 -10.52 -1.65 -6.79
C VAL A 161 -10.92 -0.67 -7.91
N PRO A 162 -11.90 0.23 -7.67
CA PRO A 162 -12.31 1.24 -8.65
C PRO A 162 -11.26 2.35 -8.80
N PHE A 163 -11.21 2.97 -9.99
CA PHE A 163 -10.31 4.10 -10.24
C PHE A 163 -10.94 5.42 -9.82
N TYR A 164 -10.20 6.22 -9.04
CA TYR A 164 -10.55 7.60 -8.75
C TYR A 164 -10.08 8.51 -9.88
N SER A 165 -11.01 9.34 -10.38
CA SER A 165 -10.76 10.32 -11.43
C SER A 165 -11.45 11.65 -11.12
N SER A 166 -11.01 12.70 -11.80
CA SER A 166 -11.60 14.04 -11.69
C SER A 166 -13.12 14.05 -11.86
N GLY A 167 -13.82 14.84 -11.04
CA GLY A 167 -15.27 15.08 -11.17
C GLY A 167 -16.17 14.15 -10.35
N SER A 168 -15.60 13.21 -9.59
CA SER A 168 -16.32 12.35 -8.64
C SER A 168 -15.86 12.63 -7.20
N ARG A 169 -16.65 12.24 -6.20
CA ARG A 169 -16.12 12.14 -4.83
C ARG A 169 -15.23 10.91 -4.77
N TRP A 170 -14.09 11.01 -4.09
CA TRP A 170 -13.18 9.88 -3.96
C TRP A 170 -13.85 8.68 -3.27
N GLN A 171 -14.81 8.92 -2.36
CA GLN A 171 -15.57 7.84 -1.72
C GLN A 171 -16.39 7.00 -2.72
N ASP A 172 -16.95 7.63 -3.75
CA ASP A 172 -17.76 6.95 -4.76
C ASP A 172 -16.88 6.07 -5.67
N ALA A 173 -15.59 6.43 -5.77
CA ALA A 173 -14.57 5.72 -6.51
C ALA A 173 -13.61 4.96 -5.58
N SER A 174 -14.15 4.40 -4.49
CA SER A 174 -13.38 3.60 -3.53
C SER A 174 -14.10 2.32 -3.11
N ILE A 175 -13.32 1.35 -2.62
CA ILE A 175 -13.85 0.14 -1.96
C ILE A 175 -13.42 0.12 -0.50
N SER A 176 -14.32 -0.26 0.41
CA SER A 176 -13.99 -0.46 1.82
C SER A 176 -13.17 -1.74 2.02
N VAL A 177 -12.18 -1.66 2.91
CA VAL A 177 -11.33 -2.78 3.29
C VAL A 177 -11.62 -3.13 4.75
N GLY A 178 -12.31 -4.25 4.96
CA GLY A 178 -12.73 -4.66 6.30
C GLY A 178 -13.67 -3.64 6.99
N SER A 179 -13.66 -3.62 8.32
CA SER A 179 -14.53 -2.79 9.17
C SER A 179 -13.87 -1.52 9.72
N SER A 180 -12.61 -1.28 9.39
CA SER A 180 -11.75 -0.25 10.01
C SER A 180 -11.98 1.17 9.48
N GLY A 181 -12.90 1.37 8.54
CA GLY A 181 -13.07 2.63 7.82
C GLY A 181 -11.95 2.90 6.79
N ILE A 182 -11.13 1.89 6.50
CA ILE A 182 -10.09 1.95 5.47
C ILE A 182 -10.73 1.77 4.10
N THR A 183 -10.26 2.54 3.12
CA THR A 183 -10.73 2.47 1.74
C THR A 183 -9.57 2.48 0.75
N LEU A 184 -9.78 1.86 -0.41
CA LEU A 184 -8.83 1.82 -1.52
C LEU A 184 -9.44 2.48 -2.75
N SER A 185 -8.67 3.34 -3.39
CA SER A 185 -8.95 3.86 -4.74
C SER A 185 -7.74 3.59 -5.64
N GLY A 186 -7.99 3.16 -6.87
CA GLY A 186 -6.97 3.04 -7.91
C GLY A 186 -6.67 4.39 -8.54
N LEU A 187 -5.44 4.56 -8.99
CA LEU A 187 -4.97 5.70 -9.77
C LEU A 187 -4.41 5.18 -11.10
N GLN A 188 -4.65 5.91 -12.18
CA GLN A 188 -4.14 5.55 -13.50
C GLN A 188 -3.80 6.78 -14.33
N THR A 189 -2.82 6.62 -15.20
CA THR A 189 -2.64 7.52 -16.34
C THR A 189 -3.74 7.27 -17.38
N PRO A 190 -4.48 8.30 -17.82
CA PRO A 190 -5.49 8.14 -18.87
C PRO A 190 -4.87 7.61 -20.17
N ASN A 191 -5.57 6.68 -20.83
CA ASN A 191 -5.13 6.03 -22.08
C ASN A 191 -3.79 5.28 -21.98
N ASP A 192 -3.36 4.92 -20.77
CA ASP A 192 -2.22 4.02 -20.59
C ASP A 192 -2.64 2.56 -20.85
N TYR A 193 -2.36 2.09 -22.06
CA TYR A 193 -2.63 0.69 -22.46
C TYR A 193 -1.61 -0.30 -21.88
N SER A 194 -0.45 0.19 -21.42
CA SER A 194 0.60 -0.65 -20.80
C SER A 194 0.27 -1.01 -19.36
N THR A 195 -0.67 -0.27 -18.74
CA THR A 195 -1.07 -0.38 -17.33
C THR A 195 0.08 -0.23 -16.34
N LEU A 196 1.17 0.37 -16.79
CA LEU A 196 2.42 0.48 -16.06
C LEU A 196 2.37 1.65 -15.07
N PHE A 197 1.70 2.75 -15.41
CA PHE A 197 1.60 3.93 -14.56
C PHE A 197 0.31 3.89 -13.74
N TYR A 198 0.18 2.82 -12.96
CA TYR A 198 -0.90 2.59 -12.01
C TYR A 198 -0.41 2.83 -10.59
N GLY A 199 -1.35 3.11 -9.70
CA GLY A 199 -1.09 3.27 -8.28
C GLY A 199 -2.36 3.21 -7.47
N CYS A 200 -2.28 3.49 -6.18
CA CYS A 200 -3.44 3.50 -5.32
C CYS A 200 -3.36 4.53 -4.19
N VAL A 201 -4.53 4.87 -3.67
CA VAL A 201 -4.72 5.64 -2.44
C VAL A 201 -5.24 4.68 -1.37
N VAL A 202 -4.53 4.61 -0.25
CA VAL A 202 -4.98 3.93 0.98
C VAL A 202 -5.46 5.02 1.93
N ALA A 203 -6.78 5.22 2.02
CA ALA A 203 -7.39 6.26 2.85
C ALA A 203 -7.97 5.66 4.14
N PHE A 204 -7.79 6.34 5.26
CA PHE A 204 -8.17 5.87 6.60
C PHE A 204 -8.55 7.02 7.54
N PRO A 205 -9.31 6.76 8.62
CA PRO A 205 -9.76 7.82 9.53
C PRO A 205 -8.60 8.49 10.27
N ASN A 206 -8.54 9.82 10.22
CA ASN A 206 -7.56 10.62 10.96
C ASN A 206 -7.80 10.53 12.48
N ALA A 207 -6.80 10.14 13.27
CA ALA A 207 -6.90 10.04 14.72
C ALA A 207 -7.00 11.39 15.45
N GLN A 208 -6.58 12.46 14.80
CA GLN A 208 -6.57 13.80 15.39
C GLN A 208 -7.74 14.67 14.97
N SER A 209 -8.62 14.17 14.10
CA SER A 209 -9.81 14.92 13.70
C SER A 209 -10.91 14.71 14.73
N ASN A 210 -11.20 15.77 15.49
CA ASN A 210 -12.33 15.84 16.42
C ASN A 210 -13.64 16.23 15.72
N SER A 211 -13.62 16.45 14.40
CA SER A 211 -14.76 16.95 13.62
C SER A 211 -15.29 15.89 12.65
N VAL A 212 -16.58 15.59 12.78
CA VAL A 212 -17.39 15.14 11.63
C VAL A 212 -17.33 16.29 10.62
N ASP A 213 -16.98 16.03 9.34
CA ASP A 213 -16.96 17.04 8.26
C ASP A 213 -18.38 17.60 8.05
N LEU A 214 -18.81 18.49 8.95
CA LEU A 214 -20.01 19.29 8.85
C LEU A 214 -19.65 20.57 8.10
N ASP A 215 -20.51 20.92 7.15
CA ASP A 215 -20.34 21.93 6.12
C ASP A 215 -19.67 23.24 6.61
N GLN A 216 -18.76 23.76 5.79
CA GLN A 216 -17.84 24.87 6.10
C GLN A 216 -18.54 26.24 6.24
N SER A 217 -19.36 26.44 7.28
CA SER A 217 -20.01 27.76 7.49
C SER A 217 -19.15 28.75 8.28
N ASN A 218 -18.12 28.31 9.03
CA ASN A 218 -17.49 29.16 10.07
C ASN A 218 -15.98 29.43 9.92
N GLY A 219 -15.37 29.23 8.74
CA GLY A 219 -14.04 29.78 8.43
C GLY A 219 -12.85 29.30 9.29
N GLU A 220 -13.04 28.34 10.20
CA GLU A 220 -11.93 27.67 10.89
C GLU A 220 -11.31 26.58 9.99
N LEU A 221 -9.98 26.52 9.98
CA LEU A 221 -9.21 25.47 9.32
C LEU A 221 -9.46 24.13 10.02
N SER A 222 -10.49 23.40 9.59
CA SER A 222 -10.78 22.04 10.08
C SER A 222 -9.74 21.06 9.56
N ILE A 223 -9.13 20.28 10.47
CA ILE A 223 -8.22 19.19 10.10
C ILE A 223 -9.04 18.09 9.41
N PRO A 224 -8.68 17.67 8.18
CA PRO A 224 -9.42 16.64 7.46
C PRO A 224 -9.67 15.39 8.30
N SER A 225 -10.90 14.88 8.27
CA SER A 225 -11.30 13.65 8.96
C SER A 225 -10.62 12.39 8.41
N THR A 226 -10.03 12.49 7.21
CA THR A 226 -9.39 11.38 6.48
C THR A 226 -7.90 11.68 6.25
N GLU A 227 -7.05 10.71 6.56
CA GLU A 227 -5.65 10.66 6.17
C GLU A 227 -5.45 9.64 5.03
N ALA A 228 -4.42 9.78 4.22
CA ALA A 228 -4.12 8.80 3.18
C ALA A 228 -2.62 8.62 2.89
N ILE A 229 -2.27 7.42 2.44
CA ILE A 229 -0.99 7.07 1.83
C ILE A 229 -1.22 6.92 0.32
N VAL A 230 -0.35 7.53 -0.47
CA VAL A 230 -0.39 7.43 -1.94
C VAL A 230 0.81 6.59 -2.38
N TYR A 231 0.54 5.50 -3.11
CA TYR A 231 1.54 4.59 -3.62
C TYR A 231 1.52 4.59 -5.15
N LEU A 232 2.66 4.95 -5.74
CA LEU A 232 2.88 5.10 -7.18
C LEU A 232 4.18 4.38 -7.56
N PRO A 233 4.18 3.04 -7.69
CA PRO A 233 5.41 2.26 -7.87
C PRO A 233 6.22 2.69 -9.08
N HIS A 234 5.56 2.86 -10.22
CA HIS A 234 6.16 3.36 -11.48
C HIS A 234 5.94 4.87 -11.68
N GLY A 235 5.34 5.55 -10.71
CA GLY A 235 4.97 6.96 -10.79
C GLY A 235 3.73 7.24 -11.65
N ILE A 236 3.14 8.42 -11.46
CA ILE A 236 2.10 8.98 -12.34
C ILE A 236 2.42 10.46 -12.52
N ARG A 237 2.23 11.00 -13.73
CA ARG A 237 2.48 12.43 -13.97
C ARG A 237 1.56 13.28 -13.08
N PRO A 238 2.08 14.32 -12.39
CA PRO A 238 1.32 15.13 -11.44
C PRO A 238 0.03 15.72 -12.03
N ALA A 239 0.02 16.05 -13.32
CA ALA A 239 -1.17 16.58 -14.01
C ALA A 239 -2.38 15.64 -13.93
N TYR A 240 -2.15 14.32 -13.93
CA TYR A 240 -3.22 13.33 -13.80
C TYR A 240 -3.67 13.13 -12.35
N LEU A 241 -2.89 13.59 -11.37
CA LEU A 241 -3.17 13.51 -9.95
C LEU A 241 -3.80 14.79 -9.37
N ALA A 242 -4.02 15.84 -10.18
CA ALA A 242 -4.51 17.13 -9.71
C ALA A 242 -5.85 17.07 -8.95
N HIS A 243 -6.68 16.06 -9.24
CA HIS A 243 -7.95 15.81 -8.57
C HIS A 243 -7.79 15.29 -7.12
N LEU A 244 -6.61 14.76 -6.76
CA LEU A 244 -6.28 14.40 -5.38
C LEU A 244 -6.11 15.65 -4.49
N ALA A 245 -5.46 16.69 -5.00
CA ALA A 245 -5.23 17.94 -4.27
C ALA A 245 -6.53 18.72 -4.00
N THR A 246 -7.56 18.49 -4.81
CA THR A 246 -8.88 19.13 -4.69
C THR A 246 -9.97 18.14 -4.29
N ALA A 247 -9.59 16.98 -3.73
CA ALA A 247 -10.51 15.94 -3.30
C ALA A 247 -11.57 16.48 -2.33
N LYS A 248 -12.82 16.05 -2.53
CA LYS A 248 -13.95 16.41 -1.67
C LYS A 248 -14.64 15.16 -1.14
N PRO A 249 -14.83 15.03 0.18
CA PRO A 249 -14.18 15.77 1.28
C PRO A 249 -12.65 15.76 1.20
N ALA A 250 -12.02 16.73 1.85
CA ALA A 250 -10.56 16.88 1.84
C ALA A 250 -9.86 15.66 2.45
N ILE A 251 -8.69 15.33 1.90
CA ILE A 251 -7.83 14.25 2.40
C ILE A 251 -6.50 14.87 2.84
N ARG A 252 -6.01 14.45 4.01
CA ARG A 252 -4.66 14.76 4.45
C ARG A 252 -3.70 13.67 3.99
N TYR A 253 -2.83 13.97 3.03
CA TYR A 253 -1.83 13.01 2.56
C TYR A 253 -0.65 12.92 3.54
N VAL A 254 -0.49 11.78 4.21
CA VAL A 254 0.57 11.60 5.21
C VAL A 254 1.85 11.08 4.59
N ALA A 255 1.77 10.23 3.57
CA ALA A 255 2.94 9.70 2.89
C ALA A 255 2.70 9.56 1.37
N LEU A 256 3.75 9.83 0.60
CA LEU A 256 3.90 9.43 -0.80
C LEU A 256 4.99 8.36 -0.88
N ILE A 257 4.71 7.26 -1.58
CA ILE A 257 5.68 6.20 -1.88
C ILE A 257 5.82 6.14 -3.41
N GLN A 258 6.99 6.53 -3.93
CA GLN A 258 7.30 6.54 -5.36
C GLN A 258 8.81 6.39 -5.58
N GLY A 259 9.21 5.68 -6.64
CA GLY A 259 10.61 5.54 -7.03
C GLY A 259 11.26 6.84 -7.49
N LEU A 260 12.58 6.96 -7.28
CA LEU A 260 13.37 8.10 -7.80
C LEU A 260 14.01 7.81 -9.16
N ASN A 261 14.21 6.53 -9.46
CA ASN A 261 14.92 6.13 -10.66
C ASN A 261 13.97 6.12 -11.86
N ILE A 262 14.50 6.56 -13.00
CA ILE A 262 13.89 6.36 -14.30
C ILE A 262 14.49 5.07 -14.86
N ALA A 263 13.67 4.04 -15.00
CA ALA A 263 14.02 2.83 -15.71
C ALA A 263 13.58 3.00 -17.16
N ASN A 264 14.47 2.69 -18.11
CA ASN A 264 14.21 2.83 -19.54
C ASN A 264 14.36 1.48 -20.21
N PHE A 265 13.31 1.04 -20.91
CA PHE A 265 13.35 -0.10 -21.80
C PHE A 265 13.61 0.38 -23.23
N GLY A 266 14.61 -0.18 -23.91
CA GLY A 266 14.91 0.21 -25.28
C GLY A 266 15.62 -0.85 -26.11
N ILE A 267 15.34 -0.86 -27.41
CA ILE A 267 16.06 -1.69 -28.38
C ILE A 267 17.17 -0.82 -28.99
N LYS A 268 18.43 -1.12 -28.63
CA LYS A 268 19.62 -0.34 -29.06
C LYS A 268 19.75 -0.14 -30.58
N PHE A 269 19.15 -1.01 -31.40
CA PHE A 269 19.24 -0.94 -32.86
C PHE A 269 18.01 -0.33 -33.56
N GLY A 270 16.97 0.06 -32.82
CA GLY A 270 15.71 0.58 -33.38
C GLY A 270 15.35 2.01 -33.01
N GLY A 271 16.08 2.65 -32.09
CA GLY A 271 15.79 4.02 -31.63
C GLY A 271 14.52 4.16 -30.78
N TRP A 272 13.89 3.05 -30.39
CA TRP A 272 12.76 3.03 -29.48
C TRP A 272 13.25 2.94 -28.03
N ASN A 273 12.92 3.96 -27.25
CA ASN A 273 13.07 4.00 -25.79
C ASN A 273 11.70 4.27 -25.17
N PHE A 274 11.38 3.56 -24.10
CA PHE A 274 10.16 3.72 -23.31
C PHE A 274 10.53 3.71 -21.84
N ASP A 275 10.17 4.78 -21.13
CA ASP A 275 10.40 4.88 -19.70
C ASP A 275 9.40 3.95 -19.01
N SER A 276 9.89 2.99 -18.23
CA SER A 276 9.06 2.07 -17.45
C SER A 276 8.72 2.61 -16.05
N THR A 277 9.46 3.61 -15.55
CA THR A 277 9.16 4.33 -14.30
C THR A 277 9.35 5.83 -14.49
N LEU A 278 8.59 6.63 -13.75
CA LEU A 278 8.81 8.08 -13.61
C LEU A 278 9.67 8.34 -12.37
N GLY A 279 10.64 9.24 -12.53
CA GLY A 279 11.70 9.42 -11.54
C GLY A 279 11.47 10.56 -10.55
N ALA A 280 12.58 11.05 -10.01
CA ALA A 280 12.64 12.03 -8.94
C ALA A 280 11.85 13.33 -9.22
N TYR A 281 11.79 13.77 -10.48
CA TYR A 281 11.10 15.00 -10.85
C TYR A 281 9.58 14.87 -10.63
N GLU A 282 8.95 13.82 -11.16
CA GLU A 282 7.52 13.57 -11.00
C GLU A 282 7.16 13.30 -9.56
N ALA A 283 8.02 12.58 -8.83
CA ALA A 283 7.82 12.31 -7.41
C ALA A 283 7.86 13.60 -6.58
N PHE A 284 8.79 14.51 -6.85
CA PHE A 284 8.88 15.80 -6.19
C PHE A 284 7.66 16.69 -6.47
N GLU A 285 7.25 16.79 -7.75
CA GLU A 285 6.07 17.57 -8.12
C GLU A 285 4.78 16.98 -7.55
N THR A 286 4.66 15.65 -7.48
CA THR A 286 3.52 14.99 -6.84
C THR A 286 3.50 15.24 -5.34
N ARG A 287 4.65 15.14 -4.66
CA ARG A 287 4.74 15.49 -3.24
C ARG A 287 4.32 16.93 -2.98
N ARG A 288 4.72 17.87 -3.84
CA ARG A 288 4.35 19.29 -3.75
C ARG A 288 2.85 19.50 -4.00
N LEU A 289 2.29 18.79 -4.99
CA LEU A 289 0.87 18.83 -5.33
C LEU A 289 -0.01 18.35 -4.16
N LEU A 290 0.41 17.29 -3.48
CA LEU A 290 -0.36 16.65 -2.40
C LEU A 290 -0.05 17.21 -1.00
N ASP A 291 0.98 18.05 -0.88
CA ASP A 291 1.56 18.46 0.41
C ASP A 291 1.83 17.28 1.35
N ALA A 292 2.35 16.18 0.78
CA ALA A 292 2.58 14.96 1.55
C ALA A 292 3.66 15.19 2.61
N LYS A 293 3.33 14.87 3.87
CA LYS A 293 4.21 15.10 5.03
C LYS A 293 5.50 14.29 4.92
N TYR A 294 5.38 13.02 4.58
CA TYR A 294 6.50 12.11 4.36
C TYR A 294 6.57 11.71 2.89
N TRP A 295 7.78 11.47 2.42
CA TRP A 295 8.04 10.94 1.10
C TRP A 295 9.11 9.88 1.21
N GLN A 296 8.73 8.66 0.84
CA GLN A 296 9.61 7.51 0.82
C GLN A 296 9.93 7.13 -0.62
N VAL A 297 11.21 6.82 -0.83
CA VAL A 297 11.83 6.60 -2.13
C VAL A 297 12.06 5.11 -2.37
N LEU A 298 11.75 4.64 -3.59
CA LEU A 298 12.19 3.34 -4.10
C LEU A 298 13.54 3.48 -4.82
N TYR A 299 14.45 2.53 -4.60
CA TYR A 299 15.63 2.31 -5.43
C TYR A 299 15.34 1.11 -6.33
N VAL A 300 14.61 1.35 -7.42
CA VAL A 300 14.38 0.36 -8.48
C VAL A 300 15.57 0.32 -9.42
#